data_AF-A0A3A9EP07-F1
#
_entry.id   AF-A0A3A9EP07-F1
#
_cell.length_a   1.000
_cell.length_b   1.000
_cell.length_c   1.000
_cell.angle_alpha   90.00
_cell.angle_beta   90.00
_cell.angle_gamma   90.00
#
_symmetry.space_group_name_H-M   'P 1'
#
loop_
_entity.id
_entity.type
_entity.pdbx_description
1 polymer ?
#
loop_
_entity_poly.entity_id
_entity_poly.type
_entity_poly.pdbx_seq_one_letter_code
_entity_poly.pdbx_strand_id
1 'polypeptide(L)' 'MEKESREISRILRLLRVNRGLSQEEVAKVLGISRPAYSYYETGKSLPGLAAIRKLAEFYGVSADVFIYPEWFGETER' A
#
# COMPACT_ATOMS: atom_id res chain seq x y z
N MET A 1 -5.52 -1.58 -15.51
CA MET A 1 -5.93 -2.55 -14.48
C MET A 1 -4.80 -3.47 -13.98
N GLU A 2 -4.29 -4.44 -14.74
CA GLU A 2 -3.21 -5.35 -14.22
C GLU A 2 -1.87 -4.65 -13.94
N LYS A 3 -1.55 -3.59 -14.66
CA LYS A 3 -0.33 -2.79 -14.43
C LYS A 3 -0.45 -1.94 -13.16
N GLU A 4 -1.54 -1.20 -13.01
CA GLU A 4 -1.84 -0.37 -11.83
C GLU A 4 -1.85 -1.21 -10.54
N SER A 5 -2.44 -2.40 -10.59
CA SER A 5 -2.46 -3.32 -9.45
C SER A 5 -1.05 -3.74 -9.03
N ARG A 6 -0.17 -4.02 -9.99
CA ARG A 6 1.24 -4.38 -9.72
C ARG A 6 2.02 -3.22 -9.09
N GLU A 7 1.78 -1.99 -9.52
CA GLU A 7 2.48 -0.81 -9.00
C GLU A 7 2.06 -0.49 -7.56
N ILE A 8 0.76 -0.47 -7.26
CA ILE A 8 0.25 -0.28 -5.89
C ILE A 8 0.75 -1.38 -4.96
N SER A 9 0.69 -2.65 -5.40
CA SER A 9 1.18 -3.79 -4.63
C SER A 9 2.66 -3.64 -4.22
N ARG A 10 3.49 -3.15 -5.16
CA ARG A 10 4.92 -2.90 -4.92
C ARG A 10 5.12 -1.80 -3.88
N ILE A 11 4.39 -0.70 -3.98
CA ILE A 11 4.48 0.44 -3.06
C ILE A 11 4.08 0.01 -1.65
N LEU A 12 2.98 -0.72 -1.48
CA LEU A 12 2.55 -1.24 -0.18
C LEU A 12 3.64 -2.09 0.48
N ARG A 13 4.22 -3.01 -0.28
CA ARG A 13 5.32 -3.86 0.19
C ARG A 13 6.56 -3.03 0.54
N LEU A 14 6.91 -2.05 -0.27
CA LEU A 14 8.07 -1.18 -0.05
C LEU A 14 7.93 -0.39 1.25
N LEU A 15 6.80 0.32 1.43
CA LEU A 15 6.53 1.11 2.63
C LEU A 15 6.54 0.23 3.88
N ARG A 16 5.93 -0.95 3.81
CA ARG A 16 5.92 -1.92 4.92
C ARG A 16 7.33 -2.37 5.29
N VAL A 17 8.13 -2.80 4.30
CA VAL A 17 9.48 -3.32 4.54
C VAL A 17 10.42 -2.22 5.04
N ASN A 18 10.31 -0.99 4.51
CA ASN A 18 11.11 0.15 4.98
C ASN A 18 10.82 0.52 6.44
N ARG A 19 9.60 0.23 6.93
CA ARG A 19 9.23 0.38 8.34
C ARG A 19 9.57 -0.85 9.20
N GLY A 20 10.12 -1.92 8.62
CA GLY A 20 10.45 -3.16 9.34
C GLY A 20 9.23 -3.97 9.78
N LEU A 21 8.06 -3.75 9.17
CA LEU A 21 6.79 -4.33 9.61
C LEU A 21 6.48 -5.66 8.90
N SER A 22 5.81 -6.56 9.61
CA SER A 22 5.17 -7.75 9.07
C SER A 22 3.82 -7.43 8.43
N GLN A 23 3.33 -8.32 7.56
CA GLN A 23 1.99 -8.19 6.97
C GLN A 23 0.88 -8.24 8.04
N GLU A 24 1.11 -8.91 9.15
CA GLU A 24 0.17 -9.00 10.28
C GLU A 24 0.01 -7.64 10.98
N GLU A 25 1.11 -6.91 11.18
CA GLU A 25 1.08 -5.61 11.85
C GLU A 25 0.32 -4.56 11.02
N VAL A 26 0.54 -4.52 9.70
CA VAL A 26 -0.20 -3.60 8.83
C VAL A 26 -1.67 -4.00 8.72
N ALA A 27 -1.98 -5.29 8.68
CA ALA A 27 -3.36 -5.77 8.71
C ALA A 27 -4.10 -5.32 9.98
N LYS A 28 -3.44 -5.36 11.15
CA LYS A 28 -3.99 -4.86 12.41
C LYS A 28 -4.26 -3.35 12.37
N VAL A 29 -3.34 -2.55 11.82
CA VAL A 29 -3.54 -1.10 11.63
C VAL A 29 -4.77 -0.81 10.78
N LEU A 30 -4.96 -1.59 9.72
CA LEU A 30 -6.11 -1.46 8.82
C LEU A 30 -7.42 -1.99 9.44
N GLY A 31 -7.33 -2.89 10.41
CA GLY A 31 -8.48 -3.62 10.97
C GLY A 31 -8.98 -4.71 10.04
N ILE A 32 -8.09 -5.36 9.28
CA ILE A 32 -8.40 -6.44 8.34
C ILE A 32 -7.59 -7.70 8.67
N SER A 33 -7.91 -8.81 8.01
CA SER A 33 -7.15 -10.05 8.17
C SER A 33 -5.80 -10.00 7.44
N ARG A 34 -4.81 -10.75 7.93
CA ARG A 34 -3.50 -10.91 7.27
C ARG A 34 -3.60 -11.37 5.81
N PRO A 35 -4.46 -12.35 5.45
CA PRO A 35 -4.63 -12.75 4.06
C PRO A 35 -5.20 -11.61 3.20
N ALA A 36 -6.12 -10.80 3.71
CA ALA A 36 -6.66 -9.65 2.97
C ALA A 36 -5.56 -8.63 2.66
N TYR A 37 -4.69 -8.32 3.63
CA TYR A 37 -3.54 -7.46 3.37
C TYR A 37 -2.53 -8.08 2.39
N SER A 38 -2.28 -9.40 2.49
CA SER A 38 -1.43 -10.13 1.54
C SER A 38 -1.97 -10.06 0.10
N TYR A 39 -3.30 -10.04 -0.09
CA TYR A 39 -3.92 -9.85 -1.39
C TYR A 39 -3.63 -8.47 -1.99
N TYR A 40 -3.49 -7.44 -1.15
CA TYR A 40 -3.04 -6.12 -1.60
C TYR A 40 -1.60 -6.14 -2.08
N GLU A 41 -0.68 -6.83 -1.39
CA GLU A 41 0.74 -6.88 -1.80
C GLU A 41 1.02 -7.83 -2.97
N THR A 42 0.05 -8.69 -3.32
CA THR A 42 0.15 -9.64 -4.44
C THR A 42 -0.71 -9.22 -5.63
N GLY A 43 -1.41 -8.10 -5.55
CA GLY A 43 -2.27 -7.58 -6.61
C GLY A 43 -3.55 -8.38 -6.86
N LYS A 44 -3.88 -9.33 -5.97
CA LYS A 44 -5.11 -10.13 -6.04
C LYS A 44 -6.37 -9.31 -5.75
N SER A 45 -6.23 -8.26 -4.95
CA SER A 45 -7.26 -7.26 -4.71
C SER A 45 -6.61 -5.91 -4.45
N LEU A 46 -7.35 -4.82 -4.67
CA LEU A 46 -6.86 -3.47 -4.36
C LEU A 46 -7.41 -2.96 -3.03
N PRO A 47 -6.64 -2.12 -2.31
CA PRO A 47 -7.18 -1.39 -1.18
C PRO A 47 -8.24 -0.39 -1.67
N GLY A 48 -9.38 -0.33 -0.98
CA GLY A 48 -10.38 0.72 -1.22
C GLY A 48 -9.94 2.06 -0.61
N LEU A 49 -10.71 3.12 -0.87
CA LEU A 49 -10.40 4.48 -0.42
C LEU A 49 -10.15 4.60 1.10
N ALA A 50 -10.95 3.90 1.92
CA ALA A 50 -10.77 3.91 3.37
C ALA A 50 -9.43 3.29 3.81
N ALA A 51 -8.99 2.22 3.14
CA ALA A 51 -7.69 1.60 3.42
C ALA A 51 -6.55 2.49 2.93
N ILE A 52 -6.67 3.09 1.74
CA ILE A 52 -5.69 4.04 1.19
C ILE A 52 -5.46 5.21 2.16
N ARG A 53 -6.54 5.82 2.67
CA ARG A 53 -6.44 6.92 3.64
C ARG A 53 -5.69 6.51 4.91
N LYS A 54 -6.06 5.36 5.50
CA LYS A 54 -5.38 4.85 6.68
C LYS A 54 -3.90 4.55 6.43
N LEU A 55 -3.56 3.98 5.26
CA LEU A 55 -2.18 3.69 4.89
C LEU A 55 -1.37 4.98 4.70
N ALA A 56 -1.94 5.98 4.05
CA ALA A 56 -1.32 7.30 3.88
C ALA A 56 -1.02 7.95 5.23
N GLU A 57 -2.01 8.01 6.13
CA GLU A 57 -1.87 8.52 7.50
C GLU A 57 -0.83 7.72 8.30
N PHE A 58 -0.88 6.38 8.23
CA PHE A 58 0.03 5.49 8.97
C PHE A 58 1.49 5.61 8.51
N TYR A 59 1.72 5.66 7.20
CA TYR A 59 3.08 5.76 6.65
C TYR A 59 3.60 7.19 6.60
N GLY A 60 2.74 8.20 6.77
CA GLY A 60 3.11 9.61 6.69
C GLY A 60 3.39 10.06 5.26
N VAL A 61 2.64 9.56 4.28
CA VAL A 61 2.79 9.87 2.85
C VAL A 61 1.49 10.42 2.27
N SER A 62 1.54 11.10 1.12
CA SER A 62 0.31 11.49 0.41
C SER A 62 -0.47 10.24 -0.05
N ALA A 63 -1.80 10.31 -0.06
CA ALA A 63 -2.63 9.27 -0.67
C ALA A 63 -2.36 9.11 -2.17
N ASP A 64 -1.87 10.17 -2.83
CA ASP A 64 -1.50 10.17 -4.25
C ASP A 64 -0.49 9.09 -4.60
N VAL A 65 0.36 8.71 -3.63
CA VAL A 65 1.32 7.60 -3.76
C VAL A 65 0.65 6.29 -4.17
N PHE A 66 -0.59 6.07 -3.75
CA PHE A 66 -1.36 4.87 -4.10
C PHE A 66 -2.30 5.06 -5.29
N ILE A 67 -2.55 6.29 -5.72
CA ILE A 67 -3.50 6.63 -6.79
C ILE A 67 -2.76 6.88 -8.11
N TYR A 68 -1.59 7.52 -8.04
CA TYR A 68 -0.73 7.90 -9.16
C TYR A 68 0.69 7.33 -8.95
N PRO A 69 0.85 6.00 -8.93
CA PRO A 69 2.12 5.36 -8.60
C PRO A 69 3.25 5.69 -9.59
N GLU A 70 2.94 6.10 -10.82
CA GLU A 70 3.90 6.57 -11.81
C GLU A 70 4.65 7.83 -11.39
N TRP A 71 4.06 8.67 -10.53
CA TRP A 71 4.71 9.89 -10.02
C TRP A 71 5.62 9.63 -8.84
N PHE A 72 5.45 8.48 -8.17
CA PHE A 72 6.16 8.15 -6.93
C PHE A 72 7.68 7.96 -7.11
N GLY A 73 8.19 7.92 -8.34
CA GLY A 73 9.63 7.90 -8.65
C GLY A 73 10.21 9.23 -9.13
N GLU A 74 9.38 10.25 -9.36
CA GLU A 74 9.81 11.55 -9.90
C GLU A 74 9.90 12.63 -8.82
N THR A 75 9.10 12.54 -7.75
CA THR A 75 9.01 13.57 -6.69
C THR A 75 10.22 13.62 -5.75
N GLU A 76 11.12 12.63 -5.78
CA GLU A 76 12.37 12.59 -5.01
C GLU A 76 13.64 12.87 -5.85
N ARG A 77 13.49 13.36 -7.10
CA ARG A 77 14.63 13.81 -7.94
C ARG A 77 14.81 15.33 -7.92
#